data_AF-A0A6A6QFE4-F1
#
_entry.id   AF-A0A6A6QFE4-F1
#
_cell.length_a   1.000
_cell.length_b   1.000
_cell.length_c   1.000
_cell.angle_alpha   90.00
_cell.angle_beta   90.00
_cell.angle_gamma   90.00
#
_symmetry.space_group_name_H-M   'P 1'
#
loop_
_entity.id
_entity.type
_entity.pdbx_description
1 polymer ?
#
loop_
_entity_poly.entity_id
_entity_poly.type
_entity_poly.pdbx_seq_one_letter_code
_entity_poly.pdbx_strand_id
1 'polypeptide(L)'
;MRHFDPVMASEDNALRAASLRDEGNGFYKIGNMVQAVKSYSESTTLAPDDAKPLSNLSAAYFEMGRYTDAVKYAECALRKLPGDEFALRRRCRLRIMKAHIHNKRHSLAWGTMRQLTKDRHFVKDDEWRILNSALEQAHDFSESHDANRALRDEAAYSDMDHDGTCPDFDVPLNGGRPHFSGLVERDELETSLYGLFLKLALPTRCPHRDPTLVYTPFDMTMMFRTVTQLHELEYPAHWLSTVLHNLAHGTMITSARAPPAYPVIRKDSCVIEHNRKRKISVKPFAAEFSTLTTLFTSDLPFGVISPVLPCISNVHRYSIVFPILETTESRDTSLILVFLNTALPSFSRFADLRHALLDDDKGDSSADAKRLREEGVVIVTSLNWTMPERRAEFWMRKDEVERWCDGGNWEVSVWQMDDWTAVSSGVAVNEALSAY
;
A
#
# COMPACT_ATOMS: atom_id res chain seq x y z
N MET A 1 62.94 -20.01 -16.66
CA MET A 1 61.88 -19.86 -15.65
C MET A 1 61.67 -18.37 -15.42
N ARG A 2 60.62 -17.78 -15.99
CA ARG A 2 60.16 -16.46 -15.57
C ARG A 2 59.21 -16.70 -14.41
N HIS A 3 59.54 -16.16 -13.24
CA HIS A 3 58.63 -16.14 -12.10
C HIS A 3 57.36 -15.39 -12.52
N PHE A 4 56.23 -16.10 -12.41
CA PHE A 4 54.91 -15.51 -12.43
C PHE A 4 54.64 -15.12 -10.99
N ASP A 5 54.81 -13.84 -10.65
CA ASP A 5 54.46 -13.34 -9.31
C ASP A 5 52.93 -13.31 -9.17
N PRO A 6 52.33 -14.04 -8.21
CA PRO A 6 50.87 -14.03 -8.01
C PRO A 6 50.37 -12.83 -7.17
N VAL A 7 51.20 -11.83 -6.89
CA VAL A 7 50.90 -10.84 -5.81
C VAL A 7 50.14 -9.60 -6.30
N MET A 8 50.06 -9.34 -7.61
CA MET A 8 49.40 -8.12 -8.15
C MET A 8 47.88 -8.26 -8.36
N ALA A 9 47.29 -9.43 -8.15
CA ALA A 9 45.86 -9.69 -8.35
C ALA A 9 44.96 -9.46 -7.11
N SER A 10 45.50 -8.94 -5.99
CA SER A 10 44.79 -8.95 -4.70
C SER A 10 44.34 -7.58 -4.15
N GLU A 11 45.10 -6.51 -4.31
CA GLU A 11 44.75 -5.18 -3.76
C GLU A 11 44.12 -4.25 -4.81
N ASP A 12 44.64 -4.25 -6.03
CA ASP A 12 44.10 -3.47 -7.16
C ASP A 12 42.67 -3.92 -7.53
N ASN A 13 42.41 -5.23 -7.50
CA ASN A 13 41.08 -5.79 -7.69
C ASN A 13 40.11 -5.38 -6.57
N ALA A 14 40.56 -5.34 -5.31
CA ALA A 14 39.74 -4.91 -4.19
C ALA A 14 39.40 -3.41 -4.27
N LEU A 15 40.37 -2.56 -4.63
CA LEU A 15 40.16 -1.14 -4.86
C LEU A 15 39.19 -0.90 -6.04
N ARG A 16 39.37 -1.62 -7.14
CA ARG A 16 38.50 -1.53 -8.31
C ARG A 16 37.09 -2.03 -8.02
N ALA A 17 36.95 -3.13 -7.28
CA ALA A 17 35.66 -3.62 -6.81
C ALA A 17 34.95 -2.58 -5.95
N ALA A 18 35.67 -1.92 -5.03
CA ALA A 18 35.14 -0.85 -4.21
C ALA A 18 34.67 0.34 -5.05
N SER A 19 35.45 0.77 -6.03
CA SER A 19 35.09 1.84 -6.96
C SER A 19 33.82 1.52 -7.75
N LEU A 20 33.70 0.31 -8.31
CA LEU A 20 32.51 -0.15 -9.04
C LEU A 20 31.27 -0.20 -8.14
N ARG A 21 31.44 -0.59 -6.88
CA ARG A 21 30.35 -0.57 -5.89
C ARG A 21 29.89 0.87 -5.62
N ASP A 22 30.80 1.83 -5.53
CA ASP A 22 30.46 3.23 -5.31
C ASP A 22 29.83 3.88 -6.55
N GLU A 23 30.26 3.49 -7.75
CA GLU A 23 29.59 3.83 -9.01
C GLU A 23 28.14 3.29 -9.03
N GLY A 24 27.96 2.01 -8.68
CA GLY A 24 26.64 1.40 -8.54
C GLY A 24 25.76 2.10 -7.52
N ASN A 25 26.33 2.56 -6.39
CA ASN A 25 25.62 3.38 -5.39
C ASN A 25 25.16 4.71 -6.00
N GLY A 26 25.96 5.31 -6.88
CA GLY A 26 25.61 6.51 -7.65
C GLY A 26 24.39 6.25 -8.55
N PHE A 27 24.44 5.21 -9.37
CA PHE A 27 23.32 4.81 -10.24
C PHE A 27 22.05 4.46 -9.47
N TYR A 28 22.19 3.75 -8.34
CA TYR A 28 21.07 3.38 -7.47
C TYR A 28 20.36 4.63 -6.92
N LYS A 29 21.13 5.64 -6.46
CA LYS A 29 20.58 6.89 -5.90
C LYS A 29 19.77 7.71 -6.92
N ILE A 30 20.16 7.66 -8.20
CA ILE A 30 19.44 8.36 -9.27
C ILE A 30 18.35 7.52 -9.93
N GLY A 31 18.03 6.33 -9.39
CA GLY A 31 16.98 5.45 -9.92
C GLY A 31 17.38 4.62 -11.14
N ASN A 32 18.63 4.72 -11.62
CA ASN A 32 19.11 3.92 -12.75
C ASN A 32 19.53 2.52 -12.28
N MET A 33 18.52 1.70 -11.95
CA MET A 33 18.73 0.38 -11.37
C MET A 33 19.49 -0.54 -12.33
N VAL A 34 19.34 -0.39 -13.65
CA VAL A 34 20.03 -1.21 -14.67
C VAL A 34 21.54 -1.03 -14.58
N GLN A 35 22.02 0.22 -14.59
CA GLN A 35 23.44 0.50 -14.46
C GLN A 35 23.94 0.17 -13.06
N ALA A 36 23.13 0.37 -12.02
CA ALA A 36 23.47 -0.07 -10.67
C ALA A 36 23.73 -1.57 -10.60
N VAL A 37 22.82 -2.39 -11.16
CA VAL A 37 22.98 -3.85 -11.27
C VAL A 37 24.26 -4.19 -12.02
N LYS A 38 24.52 -3.55 -13.16
CA LYS A 38 25.75 -3.78 -13.94
C LYS A 38 27.02 -3.52 -13.12
N SER A 39 27.14 -2.35 -12.49
CA SER A 39 28.33 -2.00 -11.69
C SER A 39 28.48 -2.91 -10.46
N TYR A 40 27.39 -3.28 -9.80
CA TYR A 40 27.45 -4.23 -8.68
C TYR A 40 27.86 -5.64 -9.14
N SER A 41 27.37 -6.12 -10.28
CA SER A 41 27.76 -7.42 -10.85
C SER A 41 29.25 -7.45 -11.21
N GLU A 42 29.79 -6.39 -11.80
CA GLU A 42 31.24 -6.29 -12.05
C GLU A 42 32.05 -6.25 -10.74
N SER A 43 31.55 -5.54 -9.73
CA SER A 43 32.15 -5.47 -8.39
C SER A 43 32.22 -6.85 -7.72
N THR A 44 31.15 -7.65 -7.80
CA THR A 44 31.12 -9.02 -7.28
C THR A 44 32.08 -9.97 -7.99
N THR A 45 32.36 -9.76 -9.28
CA THR A 45 33.36 -10.57 -10.02
C THR A 45 34.78 -10.29 -9.54
N LEU A 46 35.09 -9.05 -9.19
CA LEU A 46 36.42 -8.64 -8.73
C LEU A 46 36.68 -8.94 -7.25
N ALA A 47 35.63 -8.94 -6.43
CA ALA A 47 35.69 -9.25 -5.01
C ALA A 47 34.62 -10.31 -4.66
N PRO A 48 34.82 -11.58 -5.06
CA PRO A 48 33.80 -12.62 -4.88
C PRO A 48 33.42 -12.81 -3.41
N ASP A 49 34.34 -12.59 -2.47
CA ASP A 49 34.11 -12.79 -1.03
C ASP A 49 33.51 -11.58 -0.30
N ASP A 50 33.36 -10.43 -0.96
CA ASP A 50 32.70 -9.26 -0.36
C ASP A 50 31.16 -9.40 -0.43
N ALA A 51 30.52 -9.44 0.74
CA ALA A 51 29.06 -9.52 0.83
C ALA A 51 28.34 -8.19 0.46
N LYS A 52 29.05 -7.05 0.47
CA LYS A 52 28.42 -5.73 0.29
C LYS A 52 27.86 -5.53 -1.14
N PRO A 53 28.61 -5.80 -2.23
CA PRO A 53 28.08 -5.74 -3.58
C PRO A 53 26.88 -6.68 -3.80
N LEU A 54 26.89 -7.90 -3.23
CA LEU A 54 25.76 -8.84 -3.30
C LEU A 54 24.51 -8.29 -2.60
N SER A 55 24.66 -7.70 -1.40
CA SER A 55 23.56 -7.03 -0.72
C SER A 55 23.03 -5.85 -1.56
N ASN A 56 23.90 -5.06 -2.17
CA ASN A 56 23.50 -3.94 -3.02
C ASN A 56 22.77 -4.40 -4.28
N LEU A 57 23.25 -5.48 -4.90
CA LEU A 57 22.60 -6.13 -6.05
C LEU A 57 21.19 -6.61 -5.69
N SER A 58 21.03 -7.26 -4.53
CA SER A 58 19.70 -7.64 -4.04
C SER A 58 18.78 -6.43 -3.81
N ALA A 59 19.33 -5.30 -3.36
CA ALA A 59 18.55 -4.05 -3.22
C ALA A 59 18.08 -3.53 -4.57
N ALA A 60 18.97 -3.48 -5.57
CA ALA A 60 18.63 -3.03 -6.91
C ALA A 60 17.55 -3.91 -7.57
N TYR A 61 17.68 -5.24 -7.45
CA TYR A 61 16.64 -6.16 -7.93
C TYR A 61 15.31 -6.01 -7.18
N PHE A 62 15.34 -5.73 -5.88
CA PHE A 62 14.13 -5.46 -5.10
C PHE A 62 13.39 -4.22 -5.63
N GLU A 63 14.11 -3.12 -5.87
CA GLU A 63 13.54 -1.89 -6.43
C GLU A 63 12.95 -2.09 -7.83
N MET A 64 13.54 -2.98 -8.63
CA MET A 64 12.98 -3.38 -9.93
C MET A 64 11.75 -4.31 -9.83
N GLY A 65 11.32 -4.71 -8.63
CA GLY A 65 10.25 -5.69 -8.45
C GLY A 65 10.66 -7.13 -8.75
N ARG A 66 11.94 -7.40 -9.04
CA ARG A 66 12.50 -8.74 -9.26
C ARG A 66 12.79 -9.45 -7.94
N TYR A 67 11.73 -9.78 -7.22
CA TYR A 67 11.80 -10.30 -5.85
C TYR A 67 12.56 -11.63 -5.71
N THR A 68 12.46 -12.53 -6.69
CA THR A 68 13.20 -13.79 -6.69
C THR A 68 14.71 -13.59 -6.75
N ASP A 69 15.17 -12.66 -7.60
CA ASP A 69 16.58 -12.31 -7.70
C ASP A 69 17.05 -11.55 -6.45
N ALA A 70 16.20 -10.66 -5.91
CA ALA A 70 16.47 -9.98 -4.65
C ALA A 70 16.72 -10.97 -3.50
N VAL A 71 15.86 -11.98 -3.35
CA VAL A 71 16.05 -13.04 -2.33
C VAL A 71 17.36 -13.78 -2.55
N LYS A 72 17.58 -14.27 -3.77
CA LYS A 72 18.76 -15.03 -4.16
C LYS A 72 20.08 -14.32 -3.83
N TYR A 73 20.22 -13.05 -4.23
CA TYR A 73 21.45 -12.30 -3.96
C TYR A 73 21.60 -11.89 -2.49
N ALA A 74 20.48 -11.67 -1.78
CA ALA A 74 20.52 -11.40 -0.35
C ALA A 74 20.97 -12.63 0.46
N GLU A 75 20.55 -13.83 0.07
CA GLU A 75 21.02 -15.09 0.65
C GLU A 75 22.50 -15.34 0.36
N CYS A 76 22.94 -15.08 -0.87
CA CYS A 76 24.35 -15.07 -1.25
C CYS A 76 25.18 -14.15 -0.34
N ALA A 77 24.70 -12.91 -0.10
CA ALA A 77 25.35 -11.99 0.83
C ALA A 77 25.38 -12.56 2.25
N LEU A 78 24.28 -13.14 2.74
CA LEU A 78 24.19 -13.75 4.08
C LEU A 78 25.18 -14.90 4.32
N ARG A 79 25.50 -15.69 3.29
CA ARG A 79 26.50 -16.77 3.37
C ARG A 79 27.93 -16.24 3.49
N LYS A 80 28.23 -15.09 2.87
CA LYS A 80 29.56 -14.47 2.88
C LYS A 80 29.77 -13.48 4.03
N LEU A 81 28.71 -13.17 4.78
CA LEU A 81 28.75 -12.19 5.85
C LEU A 81 29.54 -12.70 7.07
N PRO A 82 30.55 -11.93 7.53
CA PRO A 82 31.16 -12.13 8.84
C PRO A 82 30.13 -12.16 9.98
N GLY A 83 30.47 -12.83 11.09
CA GLY A 83 29.56 -13.01 12.22
C GLY A 83 29.14 -11.71 12.91
N ASP A 84 30.02 -10.71 12.90
CA ASP A 84 29.89 -9.39 13.54
C ASP A 84 29.13 -8.35 12.68
N GLU A 85 28.84 -8.64 11.40
CA GLU A 85 28.13 -7.75 10.48
C GLU A 85 26.59 -7.79 10.66
N PHE A 86 26.11 -7.55 11.88
CA PHE A 86 24.69 -7.65 12.25
C PHE A 86 23.77 -6.72 11.47
N ALA A 87 24.22 -5.49 11.19
CA ALA A 87 23.41 -4.49 10.49
C ALA A 87 23.12 -4.92 9.04
N LEU A 88 24.12 -5.46 8.35
CA LEU A 88 23.98 -5.94 6.98
C LEU A 88 23.16 -7.24 6.93
N ARG A 89 23.39 -8.15 7.88
CA ARG A 89 22.57 -9.36 8.08
C ARG A 89 21.09 -9.04 8.24
N ARG A 90 20.76 -8.06 9.10
CA ARG A 90 19.38 -7.56 9.28
C ARG A 90 18.81 -7.02 7.98
N ARG A 91 19.54 -6.17 7.24
CA ARG A 91 19.07 -5.57 5.98
C ARG A 91 18.72 -6.64 4.94
N CYS A 92 19.58 -7.64 4.77
CA CYS A 92 19.33 -8.75 3.84
C CYS A 92 18.08 -9.54 4.24
N ARG A 93 17.96 -9.95 5.51
CA ARG A 93 16.79 -10.71 5.97
C ARG A 93 15.48 -9.91 5.87
N LEU A 94 15.49 -8.63 6.21
CA LEU A 94 14.31 -7.76 6.03
C LEU A 94 13.90 -7.67 4.56
N ARG A 95 14.88 -7.57 3.64
CA ARG A 95 14.62 -7.54 2.20
C ARG A 95 14.04 -8.87 1.71
N ILE A 96 14.62 -10.00 2.12
CA ILE A 96 14.11 -11.35 1.81
C ILE A 96 12.66 -11.48 2.28
N MET A 97 12.38 -11.09 3.52
CA MET A 97 11.04 -11.18 4.08
C MET A 97 10.03 -10.31 3.33
N LYS A 98 10.35 -9.03 3.06
CA LYS A 98 9.49 -8.13 2.27
C LYS A 98 9.27 -8.70 0.87
N ALA A 99 10.31 -9.24 0.22
CA ALA A 99 10.22 -9.85 -1.11
C ALA A 99 9.30 -11.07 -1.11
N HIS A 100 9.37 -11.93 -0.09
CA HIS A 100 8.47 -13.05 0.07
C HIS A 100 7.02 -12.62 0.32
N ILE A 101 6.79 -11.59 1.15
CA ILE A 101 5.43 -11.05 1.36
C ILE A 101 4.86 -10.51 0.04
N HIS A 102 5.60 -9.65 -0.67
CA HIS A 102 5.12 -9.11 -1.94
C HIS A 102 4.88 -10.19 -2.99
N ASN A 103 5.66 -11.27 -3.00
CA ASN A 103 5.47 -12.41 -3.90
C ASN A 103 4.49 -13.47 -3.36
N LYS A 104 3.70 -13.15 -2.33
CA LYS A 104 2.73 -14.05 -1.66
C LYS A 104 3.30 -15.40 -1.18
N ARG A 105 4.61 -15.47 -0.91
CA ARG A 105 5.29 -16.64 -0.34
C ARG A 105 5.33 -16.55 1.18
N HIS A 106 4.15 -16.53 1.82
CA HIS A 106 4.00 -16.25 3.25
C HIS A 106 4.73 -17.28 4.14
N SER A 107 4.79 -18.54 3.72
CA SER A 107 5.54 -19.63 4.36
C SER A 107 7.03 -19.30 4.53
N LEU A 108 7.69 -18.90 3.43
CA LEU A 108 9.10 -18.53 3.41
C LEU A 108 9.35 -17.22 4.17
N ALA A 109 8.41 -16.27 4.11
CA ALA A 109 8.47 -15.04 4.88
C ALA A 109 8.45 -15.32 6.40
N TRP A 110 7.60 -16.25 6.87
CA TRP A 110 7.57 -16.72 8.27
C TRP A 110 8.87 -17.42 8.68
N GLY A 111 9.45 -18.25 7.81
CA GLY A 111 10.78 -18.83 8.03
C GLY A 111 11.84 -17.75 8.28
N THR A 112 11.88 -16.75 7.40
CA THR A 112 12.80 -15.61 7.51
C THR A 112 12.54 -14.77 8.77
N MET A 113 11.28 -14.58 9.15
CA MET A 113 10.88 -13.86 10.36
C MET A 113 11.43 -14.54 11.62
N ARG A 114 11.32 -15.86 11.73
CA ARG A 114 11.89 -16.62 12.86
C ARG A 114 13.40 -16.45 12.97
N GLN A 115 14.10 -16.37 11.85
CA GLN A 115 15.53 -16.07 11.84
C GLN A 115 15.82 -14.63 12.29
N LEU A 116 15.01 -13.65 11.90
CA LEU A 116 15.11 -12.28 12.40
C LEU A 116 14.85 -12.17 13.91
N THR A 117 13.94 -12.97 14.48
CA THR A 117 13.68 -12.99 15.94
C THR A 117 14.91 -13.38 16.74
N LYS A 118 15.76 -14.27 16.20
CA LYS A 118 17.02 -14.65 16.86
C LYS A 118 17.99 -13.46 16.97
N ASP A 119 17.88 -12.50 16.06
CA ASP A 119 18.68 -11.27 16.01
C ASP A 119 17.87 -10.02 16.44
N ARG A 120 16.78 -10.21 17.22
CA ARG A 120 15.77 -9.18 17.53
C ARG A 120 16.34 -7.88 18.10
N HIS A 121 17.45 -7.93 18.82
CA HIS A 121 18.11 -6.76 19.42
C HIS A 121 18.47 -5.67 18.40
N PHE A 122 18.54 -6.01 17.11
CA PHE A 122 18.90 -5.08 16.06
C PHE A 122 17.71 -4.58 15.23
N VAL A 123 16.48 -5.06 15.44
CA VAL A 123 15.29 -4.64 14.68
C VAL A 123 14.54 -3.54 15.43
N LYS A 124 14.15 -2.46 14.73
CA LYS A 124 13.29 -1.43 15.33
C LYS A 124 11.91 -2.04 15.62
N ASP A 125 11.37 -1.82 16.82
CA ASP A 125 10.10 -2.42 17.26
C ASP A 125 8.93 -2.13 16.29
N ASP A 126 8.88 -0.94 15.69
CA ASP A 126 7.85 -0.58 14.73
C ASP A 126 7.94 -1.40 13.42
N GLU A 127 9.14 -1.56 12.87
CA GLU A 127 9.35 -2.33 11.64
C GLU A 127 9.05 -3.82 11.87
N TRP A 128 9.39 -4.34 13.05
CA TRP A 128 9.00 -5.68 13.48
C TRP A 128 7.48 -5.83 13.55
N ARG A 129 6.79 -4.92 14.24
CA ARG A 129 5.33 -4.95 14.40
C ARG A 129 4.60 -4.92 13.06
N ILE A 130 5.07 -4.10 12.13
CA ILE A 130 4.51 -3.99 10.77
C ILE A 130 4.60 -5.33 10.03
N LEU A 131 5.79 -5.94 10.03
CA LEU A 131 6.03 -7.14 9.26
C LEU A 131 5.35 -8.36 9.91
N ASN A 132 5.29 -8.40 11.24
CA ASN A 132 4.55 -9.44 11.97
C ASN A 132 3.05 -9.35 11.69
N SER A 133 2.47 -8.15 11.73
CA SER A 133 1.06 -7.92 11.43
C SER A 133 0.71 -8.34 9.99
N ALA A 134 1.55 -8.00 9.02
CA ALA A 134 1.36 -8.42 7.62
C ALA A 134 1.39 -9.95 7.46
N LEU A 135 2.21 -10.65 8.25
CA LEU A 135 2.29 -12.12 8.23
C LEU A 135 1.13 -12.81 8.96
N GLU A 136 0.63 -12.22 10.05
CA GLU A 136 -0.55 -12.70 10.77
C GLU A 136 -1.80 -12.61 9.90
N GLN A 137 -2.00 -11.49 9.19
CA GLN A 137 -3.10 -11.33 8.21
C GLN A 137 -3.04 -12.37 7.10
N ALA A 138 -1.84 -12.75 6.69
CA ALA A 138 -1.57 -13.77 5.69
C ALA A 138 -1.75 -15.21 6.20
N HIS A 139 -1.65 -15.43 7.51
CA HIS A 139 -1.67 -16.76 8.15
C HIS A 139 -3.11 -17.25 8.42
N ASP A 140 -4.08 -16.34 8.61
CA ASP A 140 -5.50 -16.68 8.81
C ASP A 140 -6.16 -17.36 7.58
N PHE A 141 -5.46 -17.46 6.44
CA PHE A 141 -5.93 -18.15 5.23
C PHE A 141 -5.43 -19.60 5.06
N SER A 142 -4.45 -20.08 5.84
CA SER A 142 -4.06 -21.51 5.79
C SER A 142 -3.53 -22.07 7.11
N GLU A 143 -4.43 -22.46 8.01
CA GLU A 143 -4.05 -23.33 9.12
C GLU A 143 -3.90 -24.80 8.67
N SER A 144 -2.81 -25.41 9.14
CA SER A 144 -2.45 -26.83 9.21
C SER A 144 -1.53 -27.44 8.15
N HIS A 145 -1.65 -27.13 6.84
CA HIS A 145 -0.85 -27.84 5.82
C HIS A 145 0.43 -27.10 5.39
N ASP A 146 0.44 -25.76 5.42
CA ASP A 146 1.53 -24.99 4.82
C ASP A 146 2.72 -24.71 5.75
N ALA A 147 2.59 -24.78 7.07
CA ALA A 147 3.74 -24.58 7.96
C ALA A 147 4.75 -25.75 7.90
N ASN A 148 4.25 -26.98 7.75
CA ASN A 148 5.09 -28.16 7.52
C ASN A 148 5.54 -28.25 6.05
N ARG A 149 4.74 -27.75 5.10
CA ARG A 149 5.17 -27.55 3.71
C ARG A 149 6.25 -26.47 3.61
N ALA A 150 6.17 -25.38 4.37
CA ALA A 150 7.18 -24.32 4.45
C ALA A 150 8.55 -24.86 4.87
N LEU A 151 8.57 -25.75 5.87
CA LEU A 151 9.79 -26.43 6.33
C LEU A 151 10.33 -27.41 5.27
N ARG A 152 9.43 -28.06 4.52
CA ARG A 152 9.81 -28.93 3.37
C ARG A 152 10.26 -28.13 2.15
N ASP A 153 9.67 -26.96 1.90
CA ASP A 153 10.02 -26.03 0.84
C ASP A 153 11.30 -25.28 1.19
N GLU A 154 11.55 -24.98 2.47
CA GLU A 154 12.83 -24.46 2.97
C GLU A 154 13.92 -25.53 2.82
N ALA A 155 13.62 -26.80 3.11
CA ALA A 155 14.50 -27.93 2.81
C ALA A 155 14.70 -28.13 1.30
N ALA A 156 13.66 -28.03 0.48
CA ALA A 156 13.73 -28.17 -0.98
C ALA A 156 14.36 -26.95 -1.68
N TYR A 157 14.30 -25.76 -1.09
CA TYR A 157 14.97 -24.55 -1.56
C TYR A 157 16.44 -24.54 -1.12
N SER A 158 16.76 -25.13 0.04
CA SER A 158 18.15 -25.44 0.43
C SER A 158 18.76 -26.62 -0.34
N ASP A 159 17.93 -27.57 -0.79
CA ASP A 159 18.29 -28.75 -1.59
C ASP A 159 18.21 -28.50 -3.10
N MET A 160 17.70 -27.35 -3.56
CA MET A 160 17.97 -26.89 -4.91
C MET A 160 19.44 -26.53 -4.96
N ASP A 161 20.25 -27.48 -5.41
CA ASP A 161 21.69 -27.40 -5.69
C ASP A 161 22.07 -26.08 -6.37
N HIS A 162 22.24 -25.03 -5.58
CA HIS A 162 23.20 -23.99 -5.84
C HIS A 162 24.48 -24.51 -5.20
N ASP A 163 25.27 -25.22 -6.00
CA ASP A 163 26.59 -25.82 -5.72
C ASP A 163 27.54 -24.83 -5.03
N GLY A 164 27.27 -24.42 -3.79
CA GLY A 164 28.00 -23.42 -2.98
C GLY A 164 28.25 -22.05 -3.64
N THR A 165 27.89 -21.87 -4.91
CA THR A 165 28.39 -20.84 -5.81
C THR A 165 27.27 -19.86 -6.09
N CYS A 166 27.56 -18.58 -5.87
CA CYS A 166 26.70 -17.52 -6.39
C CYS A 166 26.78 -17.60 -7.92
N PRO A 167 25.65 -17.70 -8.63
CA PRO A 167 25.66 -18.08 -10.04
C PRO A 167 26.28 -17.02 -10.94
N ASP A 168 26.74 -17.47 -12.10
CA ASP A 168 27.26 -16.61 -13.16
C ASP A 168 26.24 -15.54 -13.56
N PHE A 169 26.76 -14.33 -13.80
CA PHE A 169 26.02 -13.07 -13.96
C PHE A 169 25.18 -12.96 -15.25
N ASP A 170 24.99 -14.06 -15.98
CA ASP A 170 24.40 -14.12 -17.32
C ASP A 170 22.87 -14.24 -17.31
N VAL A 171 22.18 -13.42 -16.53
CA VAL A 171 20.75 -13.16 -16.82
C VAL A 171 20.69 -11.92 -17.71
N PRO A 172 20.36 -12.04 -19.00
CA PRO A 172 20.23 -10.88 -19.87
C PRO A 172 19.15 -9.97 -19.28
N LEU A 173 19.51 -8.72 -18.99
CA LEU A 173 18.52 -7.66 -18.69
C LEU A 173 17.61 -7.37 -19.91
N ASN A 174 17.86 -8.02 -21.05
CA ASN A 174 17.19 -7.86 -22.34
C ASN A 174 16.11 -8.93 -22.65
N GLY A 175 15.55 -9.59 -21.64
CA GLY A 175 14.45 -10.54 -21.82
C GLY A 175 13.12 -9.87 -22.16
N GLY A 176 12.93 -9.37 -23.38
CA GLY A 176 11.67 -9.28 -24.14
C GLY A 176 10.39 -8.72 -23.50
N ARG A 177 10.42 -8.12 -22.32
CA ARG A 177 9.28 -7.50 -21.64
C ARG A 177 9.52 -6.00 -21.53
N PRO A 178 8.47 -5.15 -21.66
CA PRO A 178 8.64 -3.71 -21.72
C PRO A 178 9.38 -3.24 -20.46
N HIS A 179 10.64 -2.87 -20.67
CA HIS A 179 11.50 -2.32 -19.65
C HIS A 179 10.81 -1.09 -19.02
N PHE A 180 11.06 -0.83 -17.73
CA PHE A 180 10.66 0.39 -16.99
C PHE A 180 10.84 1.71 -17.77
N SER A 181 11.60 1.72 -18.87
CA SER A 181 11.90 2.89 -19.70
C SER A 181 10.68 3.51 -20.38
N GLY A 182 9.54 2.80 -20.49
CA GLY A 182 8.30 3.36 -21.04
C GLY A 182 7.22 3.67 -20.00
N LEU A 183 7.47 3.37 -18.73
CA LEU A 183 6.53 3.56 -17.64
C LEU A 183 6.80 4.87 -16.91
N VAL A 184 5.76 5.37 -16.25
CA VAL A 184 5.84 6.58 -15.44
C VAL A 184 6.67 6.31 -14.18
N GLU A 185 7.45 7.30 -13.74
CA GLU A 185 8.25 7.16 -12.53
C GLU A 185 7.37 6.98 -11.28
N ARG A 186 7.95 6.37 -10.23
CA ARG A 186 7.26 6.08 -8.96
C ARG A 186 6.45 7.27 -8.43
N ASP A 187 7.04 8.45 -8.42
CA ASP A 187 6.43 9.63 -7.80
C ASP A 187 5.17 10.12 -8.54
N GLU A 188 5.22 10.10 -9.86
CA GLU A 188 4.11 10.49 -10.73
C GLU A 188 3.01 9.41 -10.73
N LEU A 189 3.38 8.13 -10.64
CA LEU A 189 2.44 7.03 -10.42
C LEU A 189 1.71 7.16 -9.08
N GLU A 190 2.45 7.33 -7.97
CA GLU A 190 1.87 7.50 -6.63
C GLU A 190 0.94 8.72 -6.62
N THR A 191 1.37 9.84 -7.19
CA THR A 191 0.54 11.05 -7.34
C THR A 191 -0.73 10.78 -8.12
N SER A 192 -0.65 10.02 -9.23
CA SER A 192 -1.81 9.68 -10.06
C SER A 192 -2.80 8.78 -9.31
N LEU A 193 -2.31 7.80 -8.56
CA LEU A 193 -3.15 6.91 -7.72
C LEU A 193 -3.81 7.66 -6.57
N TYR A 194 -3.09 8.56 -5.89
CA TYR A 194 -3.70 9.43 -4.89
C TYR A 194 -4.74 10.38 -5.51
N GLY A 195 -4.50 10.87 -6.72
CA GLY A 195 -5.47 11.66 -7.48
C GLY A 195 -6.72 10.88 -7.85
N LEU A 196 -6.57 9.62 -8.26
CA LEU A 196 -7.70 8.71 -8.50
C LEU A 196 -8.50 8.49 -7.21
N PHE A 197 -7.82 8.16 -6.11
CA PHE A 197 -8.46 7.99 -4.81
C PHE A 197 -9.24 9.24 -4.41
N LEU A 198 -8.67 10.44 -4.51
CA LEU A 198 -9.36 11.69 -4.17
C LEU A 198 -10.57 11.97 -5.06
N LYS A 199 -10.57 11.53 -6.32
CA LYS A 199 -11.74 11.63 -7.21
C LYS A 199 -12.86 10.68 -6.79
N LEU A 200 -12.51 9.48 -6.34
CA LEU A 200 -13.46 8.49 -5.82
C LEU A 200 -14.00 8.92 -4.45
N ALA A 201 -13.15 9.41 -3.57
CA ALA A 201 -13.50 9.82 -2.20
C ALA A 201 -14.28 11.14 -2.15
N LEU A 202 -13.87 12.11 -2.96
CA LEU A 202 -14.34 13.49 -2.93
C LEU A 202 -14.72 13.97 -4.35
N PRO A 203 -15.68 13.34 -5.03
CA PRO A 203 -16.09 13.71 -6.38
C PRO A 203 -16.57 15.16 -6.48
N THR A 204 -16.53 15.69 -7.71
CA THR A 204 -17.09 17.02 -8.02
C THR A 204 -18.59 17.03 -7.77
N ARG A 205 -19.12 18.15 -7.30
CA ARG A 205 -20.57 18.31 -7.18
C ARG A 205 -21.24 18.26 -8.55
N CYS A 206 -22.23 17.40 -8.70
CA CYS A 206 -23.06 17.30 -9.90
C CYS A 206 -24.54 17.51 -9.55
N PRO A 207 -24.98 18.76 -9.30
CA PRO A 207 -26.36 19.03 -8.89
C PRO A 207 -27.39 18.87 -10.01
N HIS A 208 -26.95 18.79 -11.28
CA HIS A 208 -27.83 18.61 -12.43
C HIS A 208 -27.85 17.14 -12.86
N ARG A 209 -28.99 16.49 -12.61
CA ARG A 209 -29.26 15.13 -13.06
C ARG A 209 -29.74 15.15 -14.52
N ASP A 210 -28.81 15.10 -15.46
CA ASP A 210 -29.14 14.86 -16.86
C ASP A 210 -29.24 13.33 -17.09
N PRO A 211 -30.39 12.81 -17.57
CA PRO A 211 -30.58 11.38 -17.84
C PRO A 211 -29.70 10.84 -18.98
N THR A 212 -28.97 11.71 -19.69
CA THR A 212 -28.02 11.34 -20.75
C THR A 212 -26.58 11.19 -20.25
N LEU A 213 -26.29 11.54 -19.00
CA LEU A 213 -24.96 11.38 -18.40
C LEU A 213 -24.72 9.93 -17.95
N VAL A 214 -23.55 9.39 -18.30
CA VAL A 214 -23.06 8.11 -17.76
C VAL A 214 -22.53 8.36 -16.35
N TYR A 215 -23.35 8.13 -15.34
CA TYR A 215 -22.89 8.07 -13.95
C TYR A 215 -22.03 6.83 -13.80
N THR A 216 -20.79 7.01 -13.37
CA THR A 216 -19.92 5.90 -13.01
C THR A 216 -19.95 5.80 -11.49
N PRO A 217 -20.74 4.88 -10.90
CA PRO A 217 -20.80 4.69 -9.46
C PRO A 217 -19.55 3.93 -9.00
N PHE A 218 -18.38 4.54 -9.19
CA PHE A 218 -17.14 3.94 -8.75
C PHE A 218 -16.90 4.34 -7.30
N ASP A 219 -16.91 3.33 -6.45
CA ASP A 219 -16.50 3.43 -5.06
C ASP A 219 -14.99 3.17 -4.93
N MET A 220 -14.52 3.06 -3.69
CA MET A 220 -13.13 2.78 -3.39
C MET A 220 -12.62 1.44 -3.94
N THR A 221 -13.51 0.49 -4.29
CA THR A 221 -13.09 -0.82 -4.80
C THR A 221 -12.35 -0.72 -6.13
N MET A 222 -12.57 0.36 -6.89
CA MET A 222 -11.87 0.62 -8.14
C MET A 222 -10.34 0.68 -7.95
N MET A 223 -9.88 1.15 -6.79
CA MET A 223 -8.46 1.20 -6.47
C MET A 223 -7.80 -0.18 -6.58
N PHE A 224 -8.46 -1.25 -6.11
CA PHE A 224 -7.91 -2.61 -6.16
C PHE A 224 -7.81 -3.13 -7.59
N ARG A 225 -8.81 -2.86 -8.44
CA ARG A 225 -8.75 -3.20 -9.87
C ARG A 225 -7.61 -2.46 -10.56
N THR A 226 -7.45 -1.18 -10.29
CA THR A 226 -6.37 -0.36 -10.87
C THR A 226 -4.99 -0.88 -10.46
N VAL A 227 -4.75 -1.14 -9.18
CA VAL A 227 -3.42 -1.64 -8.75
C VAL A 227 -3.13 -3.06 -9.25
N THR A 228 -4.15 -3.91 -9.40
CA THR A 228 -3.98 -5.23 -10.04
C THR A 228 -3.50 -5.09 -11.49
N GLN A 229 -4.15 -4.22 -12.28
CA GLN A 229 -3.74 -3.95 -13.66
C GLN A 229 -2.34 -3.31 -13.74
N LEU A 230 -2.01 -2.39 -12.83
CA LEU A 230 -0.67 -1.81 -12.78
C LEU A 230 0.40 -2.86 -12.47
N HIS A 231 0.10 -3.82 -11.59
CA HIS A 231 1.01 -4.92 -11.32
C HIS A 231 1.20 -5.83 -12.56
N GLU A 232 0.15 -6.07 -13.35
CA GLU A 232 0.25 -6.79 -14.64
C GLU A 232 1.12 -6.04 -15.66
N LEU A 233 1.17 -4.71 -15.57
CA LEU A 233 2.10 -3.85 -16.32
C LEU A 233 3.51 -3.78 -15.70
N GLU A 234 3.83 -4.69 -14.78
CA GLU A 234 5.15 -4.85 -14.15
C GLU A 234 5.58 -3.72 -13.21
N TYR A 235 4.65 -2.87 -12.73
CA TYR A 235 4.98 -1.96 -11.64
C TYR A 235 5.32 -2.74 -10.36
N PRO A 236 6.34 -2.32 -9.57
CA PRO A 236 6.77 -3.08 -8.41
C PRO A 236 5.67 -3.14 -7.35
N ALA A 237 5.32 -4.35 -6.93
CA ALA A 237 4.32 -4.56 -5.88
C ALA A 237 4.55 -3.72 -4.61
N HIS A 238 5.80 -3.47 -4.20
CA HIS A 238 6.10 -2.65 -3.02
C HIS A 238 5.74 -1.16 -3.19
N TRP A 239 5.72 -0.63 -4.43
CA TRP A 239 5.22 0.72 -4.70
C TRP A 239 3.70 0.77 -4.50
N LEU A 240 2.99 -0.17 -5.12
CA LEU A 240 1.52 -0.29 -5.03
C LEU A 240 1.08 -0.56 -3.59
N SER A 241 1.76 -1.47 -2.89
CA SER A 241 1.53 -1.75 -1.47
C SER A 241 1.75 -0.51 -0.60
N THR A 242 2.70 0.37 -0.93
CA THR A 242 2.93 1.60 -0.18
C THR A 242 1.75 2.57 -0.33
N VAL A 243 1.20 2.69 -1.54
CA VAL A 243 0.00 3.49 -1.79
C VAL A 243 -1.18 2.96 -0.97
N LEU A 244 -1.45 1.65 -1.04
CA LEU A 244 -2.53 1.02 -0.27
C LEU A 244 -2.34 1.22 1.24
N HIS A 245 -1.11 1.09 1.74
CA HIS A 245 -0.77 1.35 3.14
C HIS A 245 -1.10 2.79 3.55
N ASN A 246 -0.67 3.79 2.79
CA ASN A 246 -0.87 5.20 3.12
C ASN A 246 -2.35 5.58 3.12
N LEU A 247 -3.12 5.05 2.15
CA LEU A 247 -4.57 5.24 2.07
C LEU A 247 -5.29 4.56 3.24
N ALA A 248 -4.94 3.32 3.58
CA ALA A 248 -5.48 2.60 4.74
C ALA A 248 -5.09 3.26 6.08
N HIS A 249 -3.91 3.88 6.17
CA HIS A 249 -3.47 4.65 7.33
C HIS A 249 -4.22 5.99 7.43
N GLY A 250 -4.80 6.47 6.34
CA GLY A 250 -5.55 7.73 6.28
C GLY A 250 -4.67 8.97 6.12
N THR A 251 -3.42 8.83 5.69
CA THR A 251 -2.55 9.98 5.49
C THR A 251 -1.53 9.74 4.38
N MET A 252 -1.39 10.72 3.49
CA MET A 252 -0.48 10.65 2.36
C MET A 252 0.25 11.98 2.15
N ILE A 253 1.40 11.93 1.47
CA ILE A 253 2.13 13.12 1.04
C ILE A 253 2.06 13.18 -0.48
N THR A 254 1.38 14.18 -1.04
CA THR A 254 1.13 14.25 -2.48
C THR A 254 0.91 15.67 -2.98
N SER A 255 1.16 15.88 -4.27
CA SER A 255 0.75 17.06 -5.04
C SER A 255 -0.65 16.90 -5.65
N ALA A 256 -1.24 15.70 -5.61
CA ALA A 256 -2.60 15.46 -6.05
C ALA A 256 -3.62 16.30 -5.27
N ARG A 257 -4.72 16.67 -5.92
CA ARG A 257 -5.83 17.44 -5.33
C ARG A 257 -7.14 16.80 -5.72
N ALA A 258 -8.14 16.92 -4.85
CA ALA A 258 -9.49 16.52 -5.18
C ALA A 258 -9.99 17.38 -6.36
N PRO A 259 -10.88 16.83 -7.20
CA PRO A 259 -11.41 17.60 -8.31
C PRO A 259 -12.15 18.86 -7.81
N PRO A 260 -12.14 19.96 -8.59
CA PRO A 260 -12.80 21.19 -8.18
C PRO A 260 -14.30 20.96 -7.96
N ALA A 261 -14.90 21.79 -7.10
CA ALA A 261 -16.33 21.70 -6.77
C ALA A 261 -17.26 22.01 -7.96
N TYR A 262 -16.73 22.57 -9.05
CA TYR A 262 -17.48 22.88 -10.28
C TYR A 262 -16.72 22.35 -11.50
N PRO A 263 -17.41 21.80 -12.52
CA PRO A 263 -16.79 21.37 -13.76
C PRO A 263 -16.21 22.57 -14.50
N VAL A 264 -14.88 22.70 -14.51
CA VAL A 264 -14.20 23.78 -15.23
C VAL A 264 -14.08 23.38 -16.70
N ILE A 265 -14.92 23.94 -17.57
CA ILE A 265 -14.67 23.93 -19.02
C ILE A 265 -13.64 25.04 -19.30
N ARG A 266 -12.35 24.70 -19.30
CA ARG A 266 -11.31 25.59 -19.85
C ARG A 266 -10.92 25.08 -21.24
N LYS A 267 -11.40 25.75 -22.28
CA LYS A 267 -11.06 25.45 -23.68
C LYS A 267 -9.58 25.73 -24.02
N ASP A 268 -8.89 26.59 -23.26
CA ASP A 268 -7.61 27.15 -23.69
C ASP A 268 -6.46 27.05 -22.68
N SER A 269 -6.44 26.09 -21.76
CA SER A 269 -5.28 25.96 -20.84
C SER A 269 -5.11 24.57 -20.24
N CYS A 270 -4.30 23.74 -20.89
CA CYS A 270 -3.51 22.70 -20.21
C CYS A 270 -2.44 23.37 -19.32
N VAL A 271 -2.84 24.22 -18.37
CA VAL A 271 -1.95 24.63 -17.30
C VAL A 271 -1.95 23.46 -16.32
N ILE A 272 -0.93 22.62 -16.41
CA ILE A 272 -0.63 21.65 -15.35
C ILE A 272 -0.33 22.50 -14.11
N GLU A 273 -1.30 22.62 -13.19
CA GLU A 273 -1.08 23.25 -11.89
C GLU A 273 -0.03 22.39 -11.16
N HIS A 274 1.20 22.90 -11.07
CA HIS A 274 2.28 22.23 -10.33
C HIS A 274 2.07 22.45 -8.83
N ASN A 275 1.14 21.69 -8.28
CA ASN A 275 0.85 21.71 -6.85
C ASN A 275 2.07 21.24 -6.06
N ARG A 276 2.36 21.93 -4.95
CA ARG A 276 3.41 21.48 -4.02
C ARG A 276 2.94 20.24 -3.27
N LYS A 277 3.87 19.31 -3.05
CA LYS A 277 3.63 18.15 -2.17
C LYS A 277 3.33 18.63 -0.77
N ARG A 278 2.26 18.10 -0.19
CA ARG A 278 1.89 18.35 1.20
C ARG A 278 1.30 17.10 1.82
N LYS A 279 1.32 17.06 3.15
CA LYS A 279 0.58 16.06 3.92
C LYS A 279 -0.92 16.36 3.76
N ILE A 280 -1.69 15.34 3.38
CA ILE A 280 -3.14 15.38 3.21
C ILE A 280 -3.73 14.23 4.05
N SER A 281 -4.66 14.57 4.92
CA SER A 281 -5.46 13.61 5.67
C SER A 281 -6.61 13.07 4.81
N VAL A 282 -6.73 11.75 4.75
CA VAL A 282 -7.86 11.00 4.17
C VAL A 282 -8.47 10.05 5.19
N LYS A 283 -8.22 10.30 6.48
CA LYS A 283 -8.74 9.51 7.60
C LYS A 283 -10.24 9.24 7.60
N PRO A 284 -11.12 10.16 7.14
CA PRO A 284 -12.54 9.86 7.00
C PRO A 284 -12.86 8.59 6.22
N PHE A 285 -11.98 8.17 5.32
CA PHE A 285 -12.14 6.98 4.47
C PHE A 285 -11.23 5.81 4.91
N ALA A 286 -10.39 5.98 5.93
CA ALA A 286 -9.37 4.99 6.31
C ALA A 286 -9.99 3.69 6.87
N ALA A 287 -11.07 3.80 7.64
CA ALA A 287 -11.79 2.65 8.19
C ALA A 287 -12.37 1.76 7.07
N GLU A 288 -13.06 2.37 6.11
CA GLU A 288 -13.54 1.67 4.91
C GLU A 288 -12.37 1.11 4.10
N PHE A 289 -11.38 1.95 3.74
CA PHE A 289 -10.32 1.53 2.83
C PHE A 289 -9.45 0.42 3.41
N SER A 290 -9.17 0.44 4.72
CA SER A 290 -8.47 -0.66 5.40
C SER A 290 -9.30 -1.94 5.42
N THR A 291 -10.62 -1.84 5.66
CA THR A 291 -11.55 -2.98 5.57
C THR A 291 -11.56 -3.58 4.17
N LEU A 292 -11.73 -2.76 3.13
CA LEU A 292 -11.71 -3.22 1.74
C LEU A 292 -10.35 -3.81 1.38
N THR A 293 -9.25 -3.20 1.80
CA THR A 293 -7.90 -3.73 1.53
C THR A 293 -7.75 -5.14 2.13
N THR A 294 -8.21 -5.36 3.36
CA THR A 294 -8.23 -6.69 3.97
C THR A 294 -9.09 -7.68 3.16
N LEU A 295 -10.30 -7.28 2.74
CA LEU A 295 -11.18 -8.14 1.92
C LEU A 295 -10.57 -8.52 0.57
N PHE A 296 -9.87 -7.59 -0.09
CA PHE A 296 -9.25 -7.82 -1.41
C PHE A 296 -7.84 -8.42 -1.33
N THR A 297 -7.27 -8.63 -0.14
CA THR A 297 -5.89 -9.11 0.02
C THR A 297 -5.67 -10.48 -0.65
N SER A 298 -6.66 -11.37 -0.63
CA SER A 298 -6.59 -12.67 -1.31
C SER A 298 -6.49 -12.53 -2.83
N ASP A 299 -7.18 -11.53 -3.39
CA ASP A 299 -7.37 -11.37 -4.83
C ASP A 299 -6.29 -10.51 -5.48
N LEU A 300 -5.61 -9.65 -4.71
CA LEU A 300 -4.48 -8.88 -5.20
C LEU A 300 -3.35 -9.80 -5.69
N PRO A 301 -2.62 -9.49 -6.77
CA PRO A 301 -1.55 -10.36 -7.25
C PRO A 301 -0.27 -10.29 -6.40
N PHE A 302 -0.25 -9.45 -5.36
CA PHE A 302 0.87 -9.24 -4.46
C PHE A 302 0.43 -9.11 -3.00
N GLY A 303 1.35 -9.33 -2.06
CA GLY A 303 1.10 -9.08 -0.64
C GLY A 303 1.23 -7.61 -0.24
N VAL A 304 0.31 -7.15 0.62
CA VAL A 304 0.30 -5.78 1.17
C VAL A 304 0.94 -5.79 2.54
N ILE A 305 1.92 -4.90 2.76
CA ILE A 305 2.59 -4.74 4.06
C ILE A 305 2.00 -3.51 4.75
N SER A 306 1.12 -3.71 5.73
CA SER A 306 0.50 -2.60 6.46
C SER A 306 0.02 -3.03 7.87
N PRO A 307 0.44 -2.33 8.94
CA PRO A 307 0.08 -2.66 10.32
C PRO A 307 -1.35 -2.21 10.69
N VAL A 308 -1.98 -1.40 9.85
CA VAL A 308 -3.30 -0.81 10.12
C VAL A 308 -4.43 -1.69 9.60
N LEU A 309 -4.11 -2.71 8.80
CA LEU A 309 -5.13 -3.61 8.26
C LEU A 309 -5.62 -4.56 9.36
N PRO A 310 -6.95 -4.70 9.53
CA PRO A 310 -7.51 -5.68 10.47
C PRO A 310 -7.24 -7.10 9.99
N CYS A 311 -7.28 -8.07 10.91
CA CYS A 311 -7.40 -9.46 10.52
C CYS A 311 -8.73 -9.70 9.81
N ILE A 312 -8.77 -10.62 8.84
CA ILE A 312 -10.00 -10.94 8.10
C ILE A 312 -11.11 -11.46 9.03
N SER A 313 -10.74 -12.19 10.08
CA SER A 313 -11.65 -12.67 11.13
C SER A 313 -12.32 -11.54 11.94
N ASN A 314 -11.73 -10.35 11.93
CA ASN A 314 -12.29 -9.14 12.55
C ASN A 314 -13.02 -8.23 11.54
N VAL A 315 -13.27 -8.70 10.33
CA VAL A 315 -14.09 -7.98 9.34
C VAL A 315 -15.44 -8.68 9.24
N HIS A 316 -16.50 -7.93 9.54
CA HIS A 316 -17.87 -8.47 9.54
C HIS A 316 -18.77 -7.65 8.63
N ARG A 317 -19.89 -8.27 8.25
CA ARG A 317 -20.96 -7.59 7.52
C ARG A 317 -21.96 -7.05 8.53
N TYR A 318 -22.26 -5.76 8.39
CA TYR A 318 -23.21 -5.07 9.23
C TYR A 318 -24.39 -4.57 8.40
N SER A 319 -25.50 -4.31 9.08
CA SER A 319 -26.63 -3.64 8.46
C SER A 319 -27.28 -2.63 9.38
N ILE A 320 -27.89 -1.64 8.75
CA ILE A 320 -28.61 -0.56 9.41
C ILE A 320 -29.89 -0.30 8.63
N VAL A 321 -31.01 -0.19 9.35
CA VAL A 321 -32.32 0.12 8.78
C VAL A 321 -32.67 1.57 9.09
N PHE A 322 -33.03 2.33 8.06
CA PHE A 322 -33.35 3.75 8.19
C PHE A 322 -34.87 3.99 8.21
N PRO A 323 -35.39 4.82 9.12
CA PRO A 323 -36.82 5.01 9.33
C PRO A 323 -37.49 5.85 8.24
N ILE A 324 -36.79 6.84 7.66
CA ILE A 324 -37.29 7.74 6.62
C ILE A 324 -36.14 8.07 5.67
N LEU A 325 -36.43 8.08 4.36
CA LEU A 325 -35.59 8.68 3.34
C LEU A 325 -36.33 9.83 2.67
N GLU A 326 -35.71 11.00 2.62
CA GLU A 326 -36.22 12.20 1.94
C GLU A 326 -35.87 12.20 0.44
N THR A 327 -35.64 11.02 -0.15
CA THR A 327 -35.24 10.94 -1.56
C THR A 327 -36.43 11.21 -2.47
N THR A 328 -36.38 12.31 -3.21
CA THR A 328 -37.26 12.57 -4.34
C THR A 328 -36.83 11.69 -5.52
N GLU A 329 -37.61 10.65 -5.78
CA GLU A 329 -37.62 9.85 -7.01
C GLU A 329 -36.43 8.89 -7.27
N SER A 330 -36.84 7.70 -7.69
CA SER A 330 -36.03 6.57 -8.06
C SER A 330 -35.27 6.83 -9.37
N ARG A 331 -33.94 6.87 -9.29
CA ARG A 331 -32.95 6.30 -10.22
C ARG A 331 -31.55 6.83 -9.88
N ASP A 332 -30.57 5.92 -9.91
CA ASP A 332 -29.13 6.16 -9.97
C ASP A 332 -28.57 7.19 -8.97
N THR A 333 -28.73 6.93 -7.66
CA THR A 333 -28.07 7.73 -6.62
C THR A 333 -26.86 7.00 -6.07
N SER A 334 -25.69 7.65 -6.13
CA SER A 334 -24.50 7.23 -5.40
C SER A 334 -24.72 7.53 -3.91
N LEU A 335 -25.31 6.58 -3.20
CA LEU A 335 -25.55 6.68 -1.76
C LEU A 335 -24.29 6.30 -0.99
N ILE A 336 -24.01 7.06 0.07
CA ILE A 336 -22.93 6.78 1.02
C ILE A 336 -23.50 6.83 2.44
N LEU A 337 -22.82 6.17 3.38
CA LEU A 337 -23.07 6.34 4.81
C LEU A 337 -22.06 7.32 5.38
N VAL A 338 -22.56 8.27 6.17
CA VAL A 338 -21.72 9.21 6.93
C VAL A 338 -21.99 8.97 8.41
N PHE A 339 -20.96 8.47 9.10
CA PHE A 339 -20.92 8.28 10.53
C PHE A 339 -20.29 9.52 11.16
N LEU A 340 -21.00 10.17 12.08
CA LEU A 340 -20.57 11.39 12.75
C LEU A 340 -20.50 11.18 14.25
N ASN A 341 -19.40 11.65 14.84
CA ASN A 341 -19.25 11.69 16.29
C ASN A 341 -19.96 12.93 16.85
N THR A 342 -21.09 12.73 17.50
CA THR A 342 -21.94 13.77 18.09
C THR A 342 -21.35 14.40 19.36
N ALA A 343 -20.28 13.81 19.94
CA ALA A 343 -19.55 14.43 21.05
C ALA A 343 -18.65 15.59 20.58
N LEU A 344 -18.36 15.70 19.29
CA LEU A 344 -17.63 16.83 18.71
C LEU A 344 -18.58 17.98 18.34
N PRO A 345 -18.09 19.23 18.23
CA PRO A 345 -18.93 20.37 17.89
C PRO A 345 -19.78 20.08 16.66
N SER A 346 -21.09 20.29 16.80
CA SER A 346 -22.11 19.79 15.88
C SER A 346 -21.85 20.17 14.42
N PHE A 347 -22.28 19.28 13.53
CA PHE A 347 -22.36 19.48 12.08
C PHE A 347 -22.98 20.83 11.67
N SER A 348 -23.81 21.45 12.53
CA SER A 348 -24.33 22.80 12.34
C SER A 348 -23.26 23.89 12.13
N ARG A 349 -21.98 23.64 12.47
CA ARG A 349 -20.86 24.52 12.11
C ARG A 349 -20.39 24.35 10.66
N PHE A 350 -20.55 23.16 10.08
CA PHE A 350 -20.11 22.83 8.73
C PHE A 350 -21.30 22.83 7.77
N ALA A 351 -21.62 23.99 7.21
CA ALA A 351 -22.65 24.10 6.17
C ALA A 351 -22.32 23.23 4.92
N ASP A 352 -21.06 22.85 4.74
CA ASP A 352 -20.55 22.08 3.62
C ASP A 352 -19.60 20.96 4.10
N LEU A 353 -20.12 19.72 4.19
CA LEU A 353 -19.31 18.56 4.61
C LEU A 353 -18.12 18.34 3.68
N ARG A 354 -18.31 18.42 2.36
CA ARG A 354 -17.25 18.19 1.38
C ARG A 354 -16.10 19.18 1.59
N HIS A 355 -16.42 20.45 1.83
CA HIS A 355 -15.41 21.47 2.11
C HIS A 355 -14.63 21.17 3.40
N ALA A 356 -15.31 20.70 4.45
CA ALA A 356 -14.69 20.29 5.70
C ALA A 356 -13.80 19.04 5.57
N LEU A 357 -14.05 18.16 4.60
CA LEU A 357 -13.25 16.95 4.34
C LEU A 357 -11.99 17.21 3.50
N LEU A 358 -11.94 18.31 2.76
CA LEU A 358 -10.75 18.69 1.99
C LEU A 358 -9.62 19.15 2.94
N ASP A 359 -8.49 18.44 2.91
CA ASP A 359 -7.27 18.81 3.65
C ASP A 359 -6.19 19.43 2.74
N ASP A 360 -6.62 20.08 1.66
CA ASP A 360 -5.76 20.74 0.69
C ASP A 360 -5.84 22.28 0.78
N ASP A 361 -5.35 22.97 -0.25
CA ASP A 361 -5.31 24.44 -0.30
C ASP A 361 -6.71 25.07 -0.53
N LYS A 362 -7.70 24.26 -0.92
CA LYS A 362 -9.09 24.67 -1.19
C LYS A 362 -10.05 24.28 -0.06
N GLY A 363 -9.57 23.47 0.89
CA GLY A 363 -10.34 22.93 2.00
C GLY A 363 -10.52 23.84 3.21
N ASP A 364 -11.31 23.41 4.19
CA ASP A 364 -11.40 24.09 5.48
C ASP A 364 -10.17 23.74 6.35
N SER A 365 -9.41 24.78 6.69
CA SER A 365 -8.19 24.70 7.48
C SER A 365 -8.38 24.97 8.98
N SER A 366 -9.63 25.22 9.40
CA SER A 366 -10.03 25.45 10.79
C SER A 366 -9.63 24.29 11.69
N ALA A 367 -9.43 24.58 12.98
CA ALA A 367 -9.13 23.56 13.98
C ALA A 367 -10.28 22.55 14.10
N ASP A 368 -11.52 23.01 13.96
CA ASP A 368 -12.71 22.16 13.99
C ASP A 368 -12.73 21.20 12.79
N ALA A 369 -12.46 21.66 11.56
CA ALA A 369 -12.43 20.79 10.38
C ALA A 369 -11.29 19.76 10.46
N LYS A 370 -10.13 20.15 10.98
CA LYS A 370 -9.04 19.21 11.26
C LYS A 370 -9.48 18.14 12.26
N ARG A 371 -10.08 18.53 13.39
CA ARG A 371 -10.60 17.57 14.38
C ARG A 371 -11.68 16.67 13.79
N LEU A 372 -12.59 17.21 12.98
CA LEU A 372 -13.59 16.44 12.26
C LEU A 372 -12.92 15.34 11.41
N ARG A 373 -11.94 15.70 10.57
CA ARG A 373 -11.22 14.74 9.72
C ARG A 373 -10.47 13.67 10.50
N GLU A 374 -9.94 14.03 11.67
CA GLU A 374 -9.07 13.14 12.44
C GLU A 374 -9.81 12.14 13.33
N GLU A 375 -10.96 12.52 13.90
CA GLU A 375 -11.68 11.72 14.90
C GLU A 375 -13.21 11.77 14.79
N GLY A 376 -13.76 12.64 13.94
CA GLY A 376 -15.17 13.03 14.01
C GLY A 376 -16.08 12.52 12.90
N VAL A 377 -15.52 12.00 11.82
CA VAL A 377 -16.31 11.48 10.71
C VAL A 377 -15.69 10.23 10.12
N VAL A 378 -16.53 9.26 9.79
CA VAL A 378 -16.18 8.10 8.95
C VAL A 378 -17.18 8.02 7.81
N ILE A 379 -16.68 7.76 6.60
CA ILE A 379 -17.48 7.65 5.38
C ILE A 379 -17.34 6.23 4.83
N VAL A 380 -18.47 5.67 4.42
CA VAL A 380 -18.53 4.36 3.76
C VAL A 380 -19.22 4.54 2.41
N THR A 381 -18.47 4.25 1.35
CA THR A 381 -18.87 4.37 -0.06
C THR A 381 -19.34 3.04 -0.67
N SER A 382 -18.78 1.92 -0.22
CA SER A 382 -19.09 0.56 -0.68
C SER A 382 -20.17 -0.06 0.20
N LEU A 383 -21.42 0.04 -0.26
CA LEU A 383 -22.58 -0.53 0.43
C LEU A 383 -23.56 -1.18 -0.54
N ASN A 384 -24.31 -2.15 -0.04
CA ASN A 384 -25.49 -2.68 -0.71
C ASN A 384 -26.73 -1.99 -0.13
N TRP A 385 -27.53 -1.38 -0.99
CA TRP A 385 -28.74 -0.66 -0.57
C TRP A 385 -30.00 -1.40 -1.02
N THR A 386 -30.85 -1.75 -0.06
CA THR A 386 -32.15 -2.37 -0.32
C THR A 386 -33.27 -1.37 -0.08
N MET A 387 -33.83 -0.81 -1.16
CA MET A 387 -34.87 0.22 -1.12
C MET A 387 -36.13 -0.17 -0.32
N PRO A 388 -36.75 -1.35 -0.51
CA PRO A 388 -37.99 -1.71 0.20
C PRO A 388 -37.83 -1.75 1.72
N GLU A 389 -36.65 -2.17 2.19
CA GLU A 389 -36.33 -2.30 3.61
C GLU A 389 -35.65 -1.04 4.16
N ARG A 390 -35.23 -0.12 3.29
CA ARG A 390 -34.34 1.02 3.62
C ARG A 390 -33.13 0.56 4.42
N ARG A 391 -32.57 -0.57 3.99
CA ARG A 391 -31.46 -1.23 4.64
C ARG A 391 -30.18 -0.97 3.88
N ALA A 392 -29.18 -0.45 4.57
CA ALA A 392 -27.80 -0.47 4.10
C ALA A 392 -27.11 -1.70 4.68
N GLU A 393 -26.42 -2.47 3.84
CA GLU A 393 -25.47 -3.50 4.27
C GLU A 393 -24.06 -3.09 3.83
N PHE A 394 -23.08 -3.23 4.71
CA PHE A 394 -21.70 -2.86 4.42
C PHE A 394 -20.74 -3.74 5.22
N TRP A 395 -19.50 -3.84 4.75
CA TRP A 395 -18.45 -4.51 5.49
C TRP A 395 -17.67 -3.50 6.32
N MET A 396 -17.32 -3.86 7.55
CA MET A 396 -16.51 -3.02 8.41
C MET A 396 -15.65 -3.85 9.36
N ARG A 397 -14.50 -3.29 9.72
CA ARG A 397 -13.67 -3.81 10.81
C ARG A 397 -14.37 -3.66 12.17
N LYS A 398 -14.34 -4.74 12.96
CA LYS A 398 -15.04 -4.89 14.23
C LYS A 398 -14.69 -3.80 15.24
N ASP A 399 -13.41 -3.46 15.35
CA ASP A 399 -12.89 -2.48 16.30
C ASP A 399 -13.37 -1.05 16.02
N GLU A 400 -13.60 -0.66 14.76
CA GLU A 400 -14.24 0.63 14.45
C GLU A 400 -15.72 0.62 14.83
N VAL A 401 -16.43 -0.48 14.59
CA VAL A 401 -17.84 -0.59 14.98
C VAL A 401 -18.00 -0.58 16.50
N GLU A 402 -17.14 -1.29 17.24
CA GLU A 402 -17.08 -1.23 18.70
C GLU A 402 -16.83 0.21 19.17
N ARG A 403 -15.88 0.93 18.55
CA ARG A 403 -15.63 2.35 18.84
C ARG A 403 -16.85 3.25 18.63
N TRP A 404 -17.69 2.96 17.62
CA TRP A 404 -18.90 3.75 17.38
C TRP A 404 -20.01 3.45 18.37
N CYS A 405 -20.14 2.18 18.78
CA CYS A 405 -21.12 1.76 19.77
C CYS A 405 -20.74 2.22 21.18
N ASP A 406 -19.44 2.28 21.48
CA ASP A 406 -18.92 2.69 22.76
C ASP A 406 -19.22 4.17 23.05
N GLY A 407 -19.94 4.42 24.14
CA GLY A 407 -20.29 5.76 24.60
C GLY A 407 -21.53 6.38 23.93
N GLY A 408 -22.12 5.74 22.91
CA GLY A 408 -23.39 6.17 22.31
C GLY A 408 -23.36 7.54 21.61
N ASN A 409 -22.16 8.03 21.26
CA ASN A 409 -21.96 9.36 20.68
C ASN A 409 -21.79 9.33 19.15
N TRP A 410 -22.26 8.28 18.48
CA TRP A 410 -22.16 8.18 17.02
C TRP A 410 -23.54 8.05 16.40
N GLU A 411 -23.76 8.89 15.39
CA GLU A 411 -24.93 8.82 14.53
C GLU A 411 -24.49 8.50 13.10
N VAL A 412 -25.32 7.75 12.39
CA VAL A 412 -25.15 7.49 10.96
C VAL A 412 -26.33 8.06 10.19
N SER A 413 -26.03 8.64 9.03
CA SER A 413 -27.04 9.14 8.09
C SER A 413 -26.67 8.72 6.67
N VAL A 414 -27.70 8.64 5.82
CA VAL A 414 -27.54 8.36 4.39
C VAL A 414 -27.36 9.67 3.66
N TRP A 415 -26.37 9.72 2.77
CA TRP A 415 -26.05 10.91 1.98
C TRP A 415 -26.04 10.59 0.49
N GLN A 416 -26.38 11.59 -0.32
CA GLN A 416 -26.09 11.58 -1.75
C GLN A 416 -24.68 12.12 -1.98
N MET A 417 -23.85 11.32 -2.63
CA MET A 417 -22.46 11.66 -2.92
C MET A 417 -22.32 12.76 -3.98
N ASP A 418 -23.29 12.86 -4.89
CA ASP A 418 -23.21 13.76 -6.05
C ASP A 418 -23.33 15.23 -5.66
N ASP A 419 -24.12 15.57 -4.64
CA ASP A 419 -24.29 16.94 -4.15
C ASP A 419 -23.82 17.14 -2.70
N TRP A 420 -23.46 16.05 -2.02
CA TRP A 420 -23.09 16.02 -0.60
C TRP A 420 -24.23 16.51 0.30
N THR A 421 -25.42 15.95 0.10
CA THR A 421 -26.61 16.23 0.91
C THR A 421 -27.06 15.02 1.71
N ALA A 422 -27.49 15.24 2.95
CA ALA A 422 -28.13 14.20 3.75
C ALA A 422 -29.54 13.92 3.21
N VAL A 423 -29.88 12.64 3.05
CA VAL A 423 -31.21 12.18 2.62
C VAL A 423 -31.92 11.35 3.68
N SER A 424 -31.31 11.20 4.86
CA SER A 424 -31.95 10.67 6.06
C SER A 424 -31.57 11.53 7.25
N SER A 425 -32.41 11.48 8.30
CA SER A 425 -31.99 11.89 9.63
C SER A 425 -30.88 10.98 10.16
N GLY A 426 -30.08 11.47 11.09
CA GLY A 426 -29.15 10.65 11.86
C GLY A 426 -29.90 9.59 12.68
N VAL A 427 -29.36 8.38 12.72
CA VAL A 427 -29.79 7.31 13.64
C VAL A 427 -28.61 6.90 14.52
N ALA A 428 -28.87 6.63 15.79
CA ALA A 428 -27.84 6.22 16.74
C ALA A 428 -27.27 4.85 16.34
N VAL A 429 -25.95 4.76 16.19
CA VAL A 429 -25.29 3.55 15.65
C VAL A 429 -25.48 2.35 16.58
N ASN A 430 -25.37 2.56 17.89
CA ASN A 430 -25.53 1.53 18.92
C ASN A 430 -26.95 0.93 19.00
N GLU A 431 -27.96 1.63 18.48
CA GLU A 431 -29.35 1.18 18.48
C GLU A 431 -29.75 0.53 17.14
N ALA A 432 -29.20 1.04 16.04
CA ALA A 432 -29.64 0.68 14.69
C ALA A 432 -28.81 -0.43 14.04
N LEU A 433 -27.61 -0.72 14.54
CA LEU A 433 -26.65 -1.62 13.91
C LEU A 433 -26.90 -3.09 14.26
N SER A 434 -26.99 -3.93 13.24
CA SER A 434 -27.11 -5.39 13.35
C SER A 434 -25.93 -6.08 12.66
N ALA A 435 -25.30 -7.05 13.33
CA ALA A 435 -24.20 -7.85 12.77
C ALA A 435 -24.74 -9.15 12.15
N TYR A 436 -24.17 -9.57 11.01
CA TYR A 436 -24.50 -10.80 10.30
C TYR A 436 -23.36 -11.81 10.30
#